data_AF-A0A2V9PAQ7-F1
#
_entry.id   AF-A0A2V9PAQ7-F1
#
_cell.length_a   1.000
_cell.length_b   1.000
_cell.length_c   1.000
_cell.angle_alpha   90.00
_cell.angle_beta   90.00
_cell.angle_gamma   90.00
#
_symmetry.space_group_name_H-M   'P 1'
#
loop_
_entity.id
_entity.type
_entity.pdbx_description
1 polymer ?
#
loop_
_entity_poly.entity_id
_entity_poly.type
_entity_poly.pdbx_seq_one_letter_code
_entity_poly.pdbx_strand_id
1 'polypeptide(L)'
;FFADGVGVGIGTLVLLVNVVLLSLYFCSCHSVRHLVGGKLDCFSCAKGGGVRHSGWRGISFLNEHHMLFAWTSLFSVGFADFYVRLVASGAIRDLRLF
;
A
#
# COMPACT_ATOMS: atom_id res chain seq x y z
N PHE A 1 8.62 -25.51 8.45
CA PHE A 1 9.10 -25.73 7.07
C PHE A 1 7.96 -26.33 6.26
N PHE A 2 7.74 -25.83 5.04
CA PHE A 2 6.79 -26.42 4.09
C PHE A 2 7.38 -27.76 3.61
N ALA A 3 6.52 -28.75 3.36
CA ALA A 3 6.96 -30.11 3.04
C ALA A 3 7.61 -30.21 1.65
N ASP A 4 7.18 -29.37 0.70
CA ASP A 4 7.62 -29.39 -0.70
C ASP A 4 8.45 -28.15 -1.13
N GLY A 5 8.86 -27.30 -0.18
CA GLY A 5 9.73 -26.14 -0.45
C GLY A 5 9.04 -24.77 -0.32
N VAL A 6 8.72 -24.11 -1.44
CA VAL A 6 8.11 -22.77 -1.44
C VAL A 6 6.64 -22.87 -1.08
N GLY A 7 6.22 -22.11 -0.06
CA GLY A 7 4.81 -22.04 0.34
C GLY A 7 4.44 -20.64 0.80
N VAL A 8 3.14 -20.34 0.74
CA VAL A 8 2.55 -19.06 1.13
C VAL A 8 1.58 -19.29 2.26
N GLY A 9 1.82 -18.66 3.41
CA GLY A 9 0.87 -18.68 4.53
C GLY A 9 -0.28 -17.72 4.29
N ILE A 10 -1.45 -17.98 4.90
CA ILE A 10 -2.52 -16.98 4.98
C ILE A 10 -1.99 -15.71 5.66
N GLY A 11 -1.12 -15.83 6.68
CA GLY A 11 -0.45 -14.69 7.29
C GLY A 11 0.35 -13.84 6.29
N THR A 12 1.00 -14.47 5.30
CA THR A 12 1.70 -13.74 4.23
C THR A 12 0.73 -12.92 3.39
N LEU A 13 -0.43 -13.48 3.04
CA LEU A 13 -1.47 -12.76 2.28
C LEU A 13 -2.04 -11.58 3.09
N VAL A 14 -2.30 -11.79 4.38
CA VAL A 14 -2.79 -10.72 5.28
C VAL A 14 -1.79 -9.58 5.36
N LEU A 15 -0.51 -9.88 5.56
CA LEU A 15 0.55 -8.86 5.61
C LEU A 15 0.77 -8.19 4.25
N LEU A 16 0.63 -8.91 3.14
CA LEU A 16 0.73 -8.35 1.80
C LEU A 16 -0.36 -7.30 1.56
N VAL A 17 -1.63 -7.65 1.87
CA VAL A 17 -2.76 -6.70 1.79
C VAL A 17 -2.48 -5.47 2.65
N ASN A 18 -1.97 -5.68 3.87
CA ASN A 18 -1.64 -4.58 4.76
C ASN A 18 -0.58 -3.64 4.16
N VAL A 19 0.52 -4.19 3.64
CA VAL A 19 1.60 -3.39 3.02
C VAL A 19 1.11 -2.63 1.79
N VAL A 20 0.24 -3.24 0.98
CA VAL A 20 -0.33 -2.61 -0.22
C VAL A 20 -1.20 -1.41 0.18
N LEU A 21 -2.09 -1.58 1.17
CA LEU A 21 -2.94 -0.49 1.66
C LEU A 21 -2.14 0.63 2.30
N LEU A 22 -1.09 0.32 3.07
CA LEU A 22 -0.18 1.33 3.62
C LEU A 22 0.55 2.09 2.52
N SER A 23 1.02 1.38 1.49
CA SER A 23 1.71 1.99 0.35
C SER A 23 0.78 2.93 -0.42
N LEU A 24 -0.49 2.55 -0.62
CA LEU A 24 -1.51 3.41 -1.23
C LEU A 24 -1.76 4.67 -0.38
N TYR A 25 -1.85 4.53 0.95
CA TYR A 25 -1.98 5.67 1.85
C TYR A 25 -0.77 6.61 1.77
N PHE A 26 0.45 6.07 1.74
CA PHE A 26 1.66 6.88 1.52
C PHE A 26 1.64 7.60 0.16
N CYS A 27 1.34 6.88 -0.93
CA CYS A 27 1.31 7.44 -2.27
C CYS A 27 0.20 8.49 -2.48
N SER A 28 -0.89 8.42 -1.72
CA SER A 28 -1.99 9.39 -1.79
C SER A 28 -1.73 10.69 -1.03
N CYS A 29 -0.63 10.82 -0.29
CA CYS A 29 -0.40 12.02 0.51
C CYS A 29 -0.13 13.27 -0.36
N HIS A 30 -0.47 14.44 0.17
CA HIS A 30 -0.20 15.73 -0.49
C HIS A 30 1.30 15.93 -0.77
N SER A 31 2.17 15.49 0.13
CA SER A 31 3.62 15.61 -0.03
C SER A 31 4.14 14.86 -1.26
N VAL A 32 3.64 13.64 -1.52
CA VAL A 32 4.03 12.84 -2.69
C VAL A 32 3.51 13.47 -3.99
N ARG A 33 2.33 14.09 -3.96
CA ARG A 33 1.83 14.88 -5.10
C ARG A 33 2.80 16.01 -5.47
N HIS A 34 3.30 16.74 -4.48
CA HIS A 34 4.28 17.80 -4.69
C HIS A 34 5.65 17.27 -5.10
N LEU A 35 6.05 16.08 -4.63
CA LEU A 35 7.31 15.45 -5.04
C LEU A 35 7.31 15.05 -6.52
N VAL A 36 6.19 14.49 -7.02
CA VAL A 36 6.08 14.03 -8.41
C VAL A 36 5.72 15.15 -9.39
N GLY A 37 4.86 16.07 -8.99
CA GLY A 37 4.52 17.24 -9.81
C GLY A 37 5.57 18.33 -9.78
N GLY A 38 6.25 18.51 -8.65
CA GLY A 38 7.27 19.53 -8.44
C GLY A 38 6.74 20.98 -8.53
N LYS A 39 7.69 21.91 -8.46
CA LYS A 39 7.52 23.37 -8.55
C LYS A 39 7.41 23.85 -10.01
N LEU A 40 6.67 23.11 -10.83
CA LEU A 40 6.57 23.33 -12.28
C LEU A 40 5.23 23.98 -12.60
N ASP A 41 5.28 25.22 -13.05
CA ASP A 41 4.09 25.97 -13.48
C ASP A 41 3.67 25.63 -14.92
N CYS A 42 4.59 25.10 -15.73
CA CYS A 42 4.32 24.65 -17.11
C CYS A 42 4.91 23.26 -17.36
N PHE A 43 4.05 22.24 -17.35
CA PHE A 43 4.46 20.87 -17.71
C PHE A 43 4.86 20.76 -19.19
N SER A 44 4.19 21.47 -20.11
CA SER A 44 4.53 21.43 -21.55
C SER A 44 5.87 22.07 -21.90
N CYS A 45 6.38 22.97 -21.04
CA CYS A 45 7.63 23.68 -21.24
C CYS A 45 8.85 22.91 -20.68
N ALA A 46 8.61 21.92 -19.82
CA ALA A 46 9.65 21.15 -19.17
C ALA A 46 10.01 19.90 -19.97
N LYS A 47 11.32 19.61 -20.09
CA LYS A 47 11.81 18.34 -20.67
C LYS A 47 11.21 17.15 -19.90
N GLY A 48 10.50 16.27 -20.61
CA GLY A 48 9.83 15.11 -20.00
C GLY A 48 8.55 15.45 -19.22
N GLY A 49 7.98 16.64 -19.40
CA GLY A 49 6.81 17.08 -18.65
C GLY A 49 5.53 16.30 -18.88
N GLY A 50 5.38 15.61 -20.01
CA GLY A 50 4.25 14.69 -20.25
C GLY A 50 4.21 13.52 -19.25
N VAL A 51 5.37 12.89 -19.00
CA VAL A 51 5.48 11.76 -18.04
C VAL A 51 5.25 12.24 -16.60
N ARG A 52 5.79 13.42 -16.26
CA ARG A 52 5.56 14.06 -14.95
C ARG A 52 4.10 14.44 -14.74
N HIS A 53 3.44 14.98 -15.76
CA HIS A 53 2.03 15.34 -15.70
C HIS A 53 1.14 14.11 -15.53
N SER A 54 1.44 13.02 -16.25
CA SER A 54 0.71 11.75 -16.08
C SER A 54 0.87 11.19 -14.67
N GLY A 55 2.08 11.19 -14.12
CA GLY A 55 2.34 10.74 -12.74
C GLY A 55 1.64 11.63 -11.70
N TRP A 56 1.73 12.95 -11.86
CA TRP A 56 1.03 13.92 -11.01
C TRP A 56 -0.48 13.75 -11.08
N ARG A 57 -1.04 13.50 -12.26
CA ARG A 57 -2.49 13.26 -12.44
C ARG A 57 -2.94 12.00 -11.70
N GLY A 58 -2.18 10.90 -11.81
CA GLY A 58 -2.45 9.67 -11.08
C GLY A 58 -2.40 9.85 -9.56
N ILE A 59 -1.37 10.54 -9.05
CA ILE A 59 -1.25 10.81 -7.61
C ILE A 59 -2.31 11.80 -7.13
N SER A 60 -2.70 12.77 -7.97
CA SER A 60 -3.78 13.71 -7.64
C SER A 60 -5.11 12.99 -7.48
N PHE A 61 -5.39 11.97 -8.31
CA PHE A 61 -6.55 11.11 -8.15
C PHE A 61 -6.48 10.28 -6.86
N LEU A 62 -5.32 9.70 -6.54
CA LEU A 62 -5.15 8.98 -5.26
C LEU A 62 -5.33 9.91 -4.05
N ASN A 63 -4.86 11.16 -4.16
CA ASN A 63 -4.93 12.17 -3.11
C ASN A 63 -6.37 12.58 -2.76
N GLU A 64 -7.28 12.60 -3.73
CA GLU A 64 -8.71 12.84 -3.48
C GLU A 64 -9.32 11.77 -2.55
N HIS A 65 -8.80 10.54 -2.62
CA HIS A 65 -9.21 9.41 -1.79
C HIS A 65 -8.30 9.17 -0.57
N HIS A 66 -7.43 10.12 -0.20
CA HIS A 66 -6.45 9.96 0.89
C HIS A 66 -7.09 9.52 2.21
N MET A 67 -8.23 10.12 2.58
CA MET A 67 -8.96 9.76 3.79
C MET A 67 -9.46 8.30 3.75
N LEU A 68 -9.92 7.82 2.59
CA LEU A 68 -10.36 6.44 2.42
C LEU A 68 -9.19 5.47 2.58
N PHE A 69 -8.03 5.78 1.99
CA PHE A 69 -6.81 4.98 2.17
C PHE A 69 -6.33 4.98 3.63
N ALA A 70 -6.51 6.09 4.37
CA ALA A 70 -6.21 6.14 5.80
C ALA A 70 -7.07 5.17 6.60
N TRP A 71 -8.40 5.19 6.42
CA TRP A 71 -9.31 4.31 7.14
C TRP A 71 -9.12 2.83 6.80
N THR A 72 -8.99 2.51 5.51
CA THR A 72 -8.79 1.13 5.06
C THR A 72 -7.45 0.56 5.51
N SER A 73 -6.38 1.36 5.45
CA SER A 73 -5.07 0.95 5.99
C SER A 73 -5.09 0.78 7.51
N LEU A 74 -5.73 1.68 8.25
CA LEU A 74 -5.85 1.58 9.71
C LEU A 74 -6.59 0.30 10.12
N PHE A 75 -7.71 0.00 9.47
CA PHE A 75 -8.45 -1.24 9.70
C PHE A 75 -7.58 -2.47 9.37
N SER A 76 -6.88 -2.45 8.24
CA SER A 76 -6.00 -3.56 7.84
C SER A 76 -4.83 -3.78 8.80
N VAL A 77 -4.23 -2.72 9.37
CA VAL A 77 -3.17 -2.83 10.37
C VAL A 77 -3.73 -3.48 11.64
N GLY A 78 -4.87 -3.01 12.13
CA GLY A 78 -5.52 -3.59 13.32
C GLY A 78 -5.88 -5.07 13.11
N PHE A 79 -6.39 -5.41 11.92
CA PHE A 79 -6.67 -6.80 11.55
C PHE A 79 -5.40 -7.65 11.47
N ALA A 80 -4.33 -7.14 10.85
CA ALA A 80 -3.05 -7.85 10.75
C ALA A 80 -2.42 -8.10 12.13
N ASP A 81 -2.43 -7.10 13.02
CA ASP A 81 -1.93 -7.25 14.40
C ASP A 81 -2.73 -8.30 15.16
N PHE A 82 -4.06 -8.23 15.08
CA PHE A 82 -4.94 -9.21 15.69
C PHE A 82 -4.70 -10.63 15.15
N TYR A 83 -4.57 -10.79 13.83
CA TYR A 83 -4.27 -12.06 13.20
C TYR A 83 -2.93 -12.64 13.67
N VAL A 84 -1.87 -11.84 13.62
CA VAL A 84 -0.53 -12.27 14.07
C VAL A 84 -0.56 -12.66 15.54
N ARG A 85 -1.28 -11.91 16.38
CA ARG A 85 -1.45 -12.22 17.80
C ARG A 85 -2.17 -13.56 18.03
N LEU A 86 -3.21 -13.86 17.26
CA LEU A 86 -3.94 -15.14 17.35
C LEU A 86 -3.09 -16.33 16.89
N VAL A 87 -2.26 -16.15 15.87
CA VAL A 87 -1.31 -17.18 15.42
C VAL A 87 -0.21 -17.38 16.47
N ALA A 88 0.33 -16.29 17.02
CA ALA A 88 1.39 -16.35 18.03
C ALA A 88 0.91 -16.96 19.37
N SER A 89 -0.35 -16.75 19.75
CA SER A 89 -0.94 -17.36 20.95
C SER A 89 -1.32 -18.83 20.76
N GLY A 90 -1.23 -19.36 19.53
CA GLY A 90 -1.66 -20.71 19.19
C GLY A 90 -3.18 -20.88 19.11
N ALA A 91 -3.96 -19.81 19.22
CA ALA A 91 -5.41 -19.85 19.09
C ALA A 91 -5.86 -20.24 17.67
N ILE A 92 -5.09 -19.83 16.66
CA ILE A 92 -5.29 -20.21 15.26
C ILE A 92 -3.97 -20.74 14.69
N ARG A 93 -4.05 -21.77 13.85
CA ARG A 93 -2.91 -22.22 13.05
C ARG A 93 -2.88 -21.46 11.74
N ASP A 94 -1.75 -20.84 11.42
CA ASP A 94 -1.52 -20.27 10.09
C ASP A 94 -1.65 -21.40 9.04
N LEU A 95 -2.68 -21.28 8.20
CA LEU A 95 -2.92 -22.22 7.11
C LEU A 95 -1.91 -21.93 6.01
N ARG A 96 -1.24 -23.00 5.57
CA ARG A 96 -0.19 -22.95 4.57
C ARG A 96 -0.76 -23.41 3.24
N LEU A 97 -0.58 -22.58 2.22
CA LEU A 97 -0.86 -22.90 0.83
C LEU A 97 0.46 -23.31 0.20
N PHE A 98 0.55 -24.57 -0.24
CA PHE A 98 1.72 -25.24 -0.83
C PHE A 98 2.86 -25.51 0.17
#